data_AF-A0A9N7R950-F1
#
_entry.id   AF-A0A9N7R950-F1
#
_cell.length_a   1.000
_cell.length_b   1.000
_cell.length_c   1.000
_cell.angle_alpha   90.00
_cell.angle_beta   90.00
_cell.angle_gamma   90.00
#
_symmetry.space_group_name_H-M   'P 1'
#
loop_
_entity.id
_entity.type
_entity.pdbx_description
1 polymer ?
#
loop_
_entity_poly.entity_id
_entity_poly.type
_entity_poly.pdbx_seq_one_letter_code
_entity_poly.pdbx_strand_id
1 'polypeptide(L)'
;MGSIDGFVMNGGDGDESYTRNSSFQKSAIDTSKSLVRKSIVEHLTITNSQTFRIADLGCSVGPNTLIAVDNILDAIKLKLSTHSNIPDNNKNNNNSKNSSNNNNNKNNGKTTAEFHVYFNDHALNDFNTLFKSLPTEREYYASGVPGSFHGRLFPSGSLDVVHCSSALHWLSEAPRAANPGRAYCCGARDEVADAYAWRHADDVSRFLEARAREVVPGGLVVLVVPARRDGVPYTRLGWSVLLDLLGECLVDLAREVN
;
A
#
# COMPACT_ATOMS: atom_id res chain seq x y z
N MET A 1 -7.00 -27.33 11.42
CA MET A 1 -6.68 -25.98 11.89
C MET A 1 -7.52 -25.02 11.06
N GLY A 2 -8.43 -24.29 11.70
CA GLY A 2 -9.33 -23.39 11.01
C GLY A 2 -8.55 -22.28 10.30
N SER A 3 -9.06 -21.86 9.14
CA SER A 3 -8.74 -20.58 8.52
C SER A 3 -8.76 -19.52 9.61
N ILE A 4 -7.61 -18.93 9.92
CA ILE A 4 -7.59 -17.74 10.76
C ILE A 4 -8.20 -16.64 9.88
N ASP A 5 -9.44 -16.26 10.15
CA ASP A 5 -9.99 -15.03 9.58
C ASP A 5 -9.01 -13.91 9.95
N GLY A 6 -8.39 -13.30 8.93
CA GLY A 6 -7.16 -12.53 9.11
C GLY A 6 -7.23 -11.50 10.24
N PHE A 7 -6.13 -11.37 11.00
CA PHE A 7 -6.03 -10.38 12.07
C PHE A 7 -6.03 -8.97 11.49
N VAL A 8 -6.91 -8.12 12.00
CA VAL A 8 -7.04 -6.71 11.61
C VAL A 8 -6.70 -5.78 12.77
N MET A 9 -6.40 -4.53 12.45
CA MET A 9 -6.13 -3.52 13.47
C MET A 9 -7.42 -3.14 14.21
N ASN A 10 -7.29 -2.62 15.44
CA ASN A 10 -8.44 -2.20 16.23
C ASN A 10 -9.19 -1.05 15.52
N GLY A 11 -10.44 -1.31 15.14
CA GLY A 11 -11.27 -0.36 14.39
C GLY A 11 -11.79 0.80 15.23
N GLY A 12 -12.64 1.62 14.61
CA GLY A 12 -13.23 2.79 15.22
C GLY A 12 -12.29 3.99 15.37
N ASP A 13 -12.75 4.95 16.15
CA ASP A 13 -12.12 6.25 16.36
C ASP A 13 -11.86 6.54 17.84
N GLY A 14 -12.03 5.57 18.76
CA GLY A 14 -11.79 5.71 20.21
C GLY A 14 -10.31 5.80 20.61
N ASP A 15 -10.02 5.97 21.91
CA ASP A 15 -8.65 6.16 22.41
C ASP A 15 -7.72 4.97 22.16
N GLU A 16 -8.27 3.75 22.10
CA GLU A 16 -7.53 2.52 21.81
C GLU A 16 -7.56 2.13 20.32
N SER A 17 -8.22 2.94 19.48
CA SER A 17 -8.34 2.65 18.05
C SER A 17 -7.01 2.79 17.33
N TYR A 18 -6.87 2.08 16.22
CA TYR A 18 -5.71 2.22 15.34
C TYR A 18 -5.61 3.63 14.74
N THR A 19 -6.75 4.28 14.50
CA THR A 19 -6.84 5.68 14.05
C THR A 19 -6.01 6.62 14.93
N ARG A 20 -6.01 6.40 16.27
CA ARG A 20 -5.24 7.23 17.23
C ARG A 20 -3.87 6.66 17.62
N ASN A 21 -3.59 5.39 17.32
CA ASN A 21 -2.38 4.68 17.79
C ASN A 21 -1.46 4.19 16.66
N SER A 22 -1.52 4.82 15.48
CA SER A 22 -0.76 4.43 14.29
C SER A 22 0.26 5.48 13.82
N SER A 23 0.77 6.30 14.74
CA SER A 23 1.71 7.40 14.46
C SER A 23 3.06 6.92 13.90
N PHE A 24 3.53 5.74 14.30
CA PHE A 24 4.75 5.14 13.76
C PHE A 24 4.60 4.80 12.27
N GLN A 25 3.49 4.17 11.89
CA GLN A 25 3.15 3.84 10.51
C GLN A 25 2.92 5.11 9.68
N LYS A 26 2.30 6.14 10.26
CA LYS A 26 2.20 7.47 9.64
C LYS A 26 3.57 8.06 9.32
N SER A 27 4.51 8.00 10.28
CA SER A 27 5.88 8.49 10.10
C SER A 27 6.62 7.79 8.96
N ALA A 28 6.39 6.48 8.78
CA ALA A 28 6.95 5.73 7.65
C ALA A 28 6.41 6.23 6.30
N ILE A 29 5.11 6.53 6.21
CA ILE A 29 4.48 7.14 5.02
C ILE A 29 5.07 8.53 4.76
N ASP A 30 5.16 9.37 5.78
CA ASP A 30 5.68 10.74 5.66
C ASP A 30 7.15 10.75 5.20
N THR A 31 7.97 9.88 5.78
CA THR A 31 9.41 9.78 5.46
C THR A 31 9.66 9.22 4.06
N SER A 32 8.79 8.32 3.58
CA SER A 32 8.91 7.73 2.25
C SER A 32 8.29 8.58 1.12
N LYS A 33 7.51 9.61 1.45
CA LYS A 33 6.79 10.47 0.49
C LYS A 33 7.63 10.93 -0.70
N SER A 34 8.86 11.42 -0.46
CA SER A 34 9.73 11.93 -1.53
C SER A 34 10.18 10.82 -2.49
N LEU A 35 10.49 9.64 -1.96
CA LEU A 35 10.90 8.48 -2.74
C LEU A 35 9.73 7.92 -3.56
N VAL A 36 8.53 7.82 -2.96
CA VAL A 36 7.31 7.39 -3.66
C VAL A 36 6.99 8.35 -4.79
N ARG A 37 7.00 9.67 -4.52
CA ARG A 37 6.79 10.71 -5.54
C ARG A 37 7.78 10.60 -6.69
N LYS A 38 9.07 10.48 -6.37
CA LYS A 38 10.14 10.33 -7.37
C LYS A 38 9.90 9.09 -8.25
N SER A 39 9.63 7.95 -7.62
CA SER A 39 9.41 6.67 -8.31
C SER A 39 8.23 6.74 -9.29
N ILE A 40 7.11 7.34 -8.88
CA ILE A 40 5.95 7.54 -9.75
C ILE A 40 6.31 8.44 -10.93
N VAL A 41 6.91 9.60 -10.66
CA VAL A 41 7.24 10.60 -11.68
C VAL A 41 8.23 10.06 -12.71
N GLU A 42 9.20 9.25 -12.30
CA GLU A 42 10.22 8.69 -13.18
C GLU A 42 9.77 7.41 -13.91
N HIS A 43 9.04 6.52 -13.23
CA HIS A 43 8.85 5.15 -13.73
C HIS A 43 7.42 4.76 -14.12
N LEU A 44 6.39 5.45 -13.63
CA LEU A 44 5.02 5.14 -14.06
C LEU A 44 4.89 5.38 -15.57
N THR A 45 4.20 4.54 -16.32
CA THR A 45 3.94 4.83 -17.74
C THR A 45 2.61 5.54 -17.88
N ILE A 46 2.59 6.71 -18.52
CA ILE A 46 1.33 7.39 -18.86
C ILE A 46 0.80 6.76 -20.15
N THR A 47 -0.38 6.14 -20.05
CA THR A 47 -1.10 5.63 -21.22
C THR A 47 -2.17 6.64 -21.65
N ASN A 48 -2.79 6.43 -22.80
CA ASN A 48 -3.95 7.22 -23.24
C ASN A 48 -5.22 6.98 -22.38
N SER A 49 -5.15 6.12 -21.36
CA SER A 49 -6.24 5.95 -20.38
C SER A 49 -6.44 7.26 -19.63
N GLN A 50 -7.71 7.69 -19.54
CA GLN A 50 -8.07 8.85 -18.73
C GLN A 50 -8.28 8.47 -17.26
N THR A 51 -8.33 7.18 -16.92
CA THR A 51 -8.57 6.71 -15.55
C THR A 51 -7.33 6.03 -15.00
N PHE A 52 -6.88 6.48 -13.82
CA PHE A 52 -5.84 5.85 -13.02
C PHE A 52 -6.46 5.05 -11.87
N ARG A 53 -6.12 3.77 -11.78
CA ARG A 53 -6.60 2.84 -10.77
C ARG A 53 -5.50 2.55 -9.77
N ILE A 54 -5.74 2.95 -8.52
CA ILE A 54 -4.77 2.87 -7.43
C ILE A 54 -5.32 1.90 -6.40
N ALA A 55 -4.50 0.98 -5.89
CA ALA A 55 -4.88 0.11 -4.78
C ALA A 55 -3.95 0.31 -3.58
N ASP A 56 -4.51 0.54 -2.40
CA ASP A 56 -3.79 0.47 -1.13
C ASP A 56 -4.11 -0.86 -0.43
N LEU A 57 -3.11 -1.74 -0.33
CA LEU A 57 -3.25 -3.09 0.20
C LEU A 57 -2.81 -3.14 1.66
N GLY A 58 -3.73 -3.55 2.54
CA GLY A 58 -3.57 -3.42 3.99
C GLY A 58 -3.87 -2.01 4.47
N CYS A 59 -4.99 -1.43 4.03
CA CYS A 59 -5.34 -0.03 4.26
C CYS A 59 -5.74 0.28 5.70
N SER A 60 -6.14 -0.73 6.48
CA SER A 60 -6.76 -0.57 7.80
C SER A 60 -7.94 0.41 7.74
N VAL A 61 -8.07 1.32 8.70
CA VAL A 61 -9.26 2.16 8.92
C VAL A 61 -9.04 3.66 8.69
N GLY A 62 -7.83 4.09 8.35
CA GLY A 62 -7.43 5.50 8.30
C GLY A 62 -6.77 6.00 9.61
N PRO A 63 -6.17 7.21 9.60
CA PRO A 63 -6.06 8.16 8.48
C PRO A 63 -4.89 7.84 7.52
N ASN A 64 -4.01 6.91 7.88
CA ASN A 64 -2.75 6.65 7.18
C ASN A 64 -2.93 6.31 5.69
N THR A 65 -3.91 5.47 5.37
CA THR A 65 -4.24 5.12 3.97
C THR A 65 -4.61 6.35 3.13
N LEU A 66 -5.35 7.30 3.70
CA LEU A 66 -5.77 8.51 3.00
C LEU A 66 -4.57 9.41 2.67
N ILE A 67 -3.64 9.55 3.62
CA ILE A 67 -2.38 10.29 3.42
C ILE A 67 -1.53 9.64 2.32
N ALA A 68 -1.43 8.31 2.32
CA ALA A 68 -0.69 7.58 1.30
C ALA A 68 -1.31 7.77 -0.09
N VAL A 69 -2.64 7.67 -0.19
CA VAL A 69 -3.40 7.90 -1.43
C VAL A 69 -3.20 9.33 -1.93
N ASP A 70 -3.32 10.34 -1.09
CA ASP A 70 -3.10 11.74 -1.47
C ASP A 70 -1.69 11.96 -2.02
N ASN A 71 -0.67 11.38 -1.37
CA ASN A 71 0.71 11.44 -1.85
C ASN A 71 0.89 10.81 -3.25
N ILE A 72 0.20 9.71 -3.53
CA ILE A 72 0.22 9.03 -4.83
C ILE A 72 -0.50 9.87 -5.89
N LEU A 73 -1.69 10.38 -5.57
CA LEU A 73 -2.48 11.23 -6.47
C LEU A 73 -1.68 12.48 -6.86
N ASP A 74 -1.06 13.16 -5.90
CA ASP A 74 -0.20 14.32 -6.15
C ASP A 74 0.98 13.99 -7.07
N ALA A 75 1.58 12.82 -6.91
CA ALA A 75 2.69 12.38 -7.75
C ALA A 75 2.24 12.08 -9.19
N ILE A 76 1.08 11.44 -9.38
CA ILE A 76 0.51 11.17 -10.70
C ILE A 76 0.10 12.48 -11.38
N LYS A 77 -0.59 13.38 -10.67
CA LYS A 77 -0.96 14.71 -11.19
C LYS A 77 0.26 15.51 -11.62
N LEU A 78 1.34 15.48 -10.83
CA LEU A 78 2.60 16.11 -11.22
C LEU A 78 3.10 15.52 -12.55
N LYS A 79 3.18 14.19 -12.65
CA LYS A 79 3.64 13.51 -13.85
C LYS A 79 2.81 13.87 -15.08
N LEU A 80 1.49 13.90 -14.96
CA LEU A 80 0.58 14.28 -16.06
C LEU A 80 0.82 15.73 -16.53
N SER A 81 1.03 16.65 -15.59
CA SER A 81 1.32 18.05 -15.91
C SER A 81 2.66 18.25 -16.61
N THR A 82 3.68 17.47 -16.27
CA THR A 82 4.99 17.53 -16.95
C THR A 82 4.95 16.87 -18.32
N HIS A 83 4.17 15.80 -18.51
CA HIS A 83 4.00 15.15 -19.81
C HIS A 83 3.22 16.00 -20.82
N SER A 84 2.20 16.74 -20.36
CA SER A 84 1.38 17.61 -21.23
C SER A 84 2.14 18.83 -21.78
N ASN A 85 3.31 19.16 -21.22
CA ASN A 85 4.14 20.29 -21.63
C ASN A 85 5.22 19.93 -22.68
N ILE A 86 5.25 18.68 -23.16
CA ILE A 86 6.13 18.30 -24.28
C ILE A 86 5.50 18.83 -25.58
N PRO A 87 6.18 19.71 -26.36
CA PRO A 87 5.63 20.18 -27.63
C PRO A 87 5.47 19.02 -28.61
N ASP A 88 4.26 18.85 -29.16
CA ASP A 88 4.04 18.02 -30.35
C ASP A 88 4.89 18.59 -31.50
N ASN A 89 6.08 18.03 -31.72
CA ASN A 89 6.96 18.36 -32.84
C ASN A 89 6.44 17.85 -34.19
N ASN A 90 5.15 17.49 -34.28
CA ASN A 90 4.54 16.93 -35.49
C ASN A 90 3.46 17.84 -36.08
N LYS A 91 3.73 19.15 -36.15
CA LYS A 91 3.03 20.05 -37.07
C LYS A 91 3.99 20.48 -38.16
N ASN A 92 4.11 19.61 -39.17
CA ASN A 92 4.75 19.97 -40.42
C ASN A 92 4.04 21.17 -41.05
N ASN A 93 4.86 22.15 -41.39
CA ASN A 93 4.54 23.35 -42.16
C ASN A 93 3.73 23.03 -43.41
N ASN A 94 2.64 23.77 -43.62
CA ASN A 94 2.30 24.28 -44.95
C ASN A 94 1.70 25.69 -44.81
N ASN A 95 2.44 26.65 -45.35
CA ASN A 95 2.03 28.04 -45.53
C ASN A 95 0.89 28.13 -46.54
N SER A 96 -0.21 28.78 -46.18
CA SER A 96 -0.84 29.76 -47.08
C SER A 96 -1.61 30.79 -46.26
N LYS A 97 -1.27 32.06 -46.49
CA LYS A 97 -1.97 33.24 -45.99
C LYS A 97 -3.39 33.24 -46.58
N ASN A 98 -4.41 33.45 -45.74
CA ASN A 98 -5.46 34.42 -46.04
C ASN A 98 -6.27 34.79 -44.80
N SER A 99 -6.61 36.07 -44.79
CA SER A 99 -7.38 36.84 -43.81
C SER A 99 -8.79 36.29 -43.61
N SER A 100 -9.29 36.37 -42.37
CA SER A 100 -10.68 36.73 -41.97
C SER A 100 -11.14 35.95 -40.74
N ASN A 101 -11.70 36.70 -39.78
CA ASN A 101 -12.56 36.30 -38.67
C ASN A 101 -12.91 34.82 -38.53
N ASN A 102 -12.61 34.24 -37.36
CA ASN A 102 -13.61 33.42 -36.67
C ASN A 102 -13.28 33.26 -35.19
N ASN A 103 -14.33 33.46 -34.38
CA ASN A 103 -14.44 33.07 -32.98
C ASN A 103 -13.98 31.62 -32.82
N ASN A 104 -12.80 31.43 -32.23
CA ASN A 104 -12.40 30.12 -31.73
C ASN A 104 -12.27 30.24 -30.22
N ASN A 105 -13.39 29.93 -29.56
CA ASN A 105 -13.38 29.33 -28.23
C ASN A 105 -12.43 28.13 -28.30
N LYS A 106 -11.14 28.36 -28.04
CA LYS A 106 -10.20 27.31 -27.71
C LYS A 106 -10.57 26.83 -26.31
N ASN A 107 -11.67 26.09 -26.23
CA ASN A 107 -11.79 25.06 -25.22
C ASN A 107 -10.71 24.05 -25.58
N ASN A 108 -9.49 24.30 -25.10
CA ASN A 108 -8.48 23.28 -24.95
C ASN A 108 -9.14 22.20 -24.09
N GLY A 109 -9.67 21.16 -24.74
CA GLY A 109 -10.26 19.99 -24.10
C GLY A 109 -9.17 19.27 -23.33
N LYS A 110 -8.79 19.83 -22.18
CA LYS A 110 -7.93 19.21 -21.20
C LYS A 110 -8.79 18.13 -20.56
N THR A 111 -8.78 16.95 -21.15
CA THR A 111 -9.41 15.76 -20.56
C THR A 111 -8.83 15.58 -19.16
N THR A 112 -9.66 15.80 -18.15
CA THR A 112 -9.27 15.69 -16.75
C THR A 112 -9.11 14.22 -16.40
N ALA A 113 -7.91 13.82 -15.96
CA ALA A 113 -7.69 12.45 -15.51
C ALA A 113 -8.61 12.14 -14.32
N GLU A 114 -9.24 10.98 -14.37
CA GLU A 114 -10.06 10.41 -13.31
C GLU A 114 -9.22 9.46 -12.46
N PHE A 115 -9.54 9.38 -11.17
CA PHE A 115 -8.86 8.50 -10.23
C PHE A 115 -9.86 7.57 -9.55
N HIS A 116 -9.54 6.28 -9.52
CA HIS A 116 -10.30 5.29 -8.76
C HIS A 116 -9.36 4.59 -7.78
N VAL A 117 -9.62 4.77 -6.50
CA VAL A 117 -8.84 4.22 -5.40
C VAL A 117 -9.59 3.04 -4.77
N TYR A 118 -8.89 1.91 -4.70
CA TYR A 118 -9.32 0.70 -4.04
C TYR A 118 -8.61 0.59 -2.70
N PHE A 119 -9.38 0.50 -1.62
CA PHE A 119 -8.90 0.27 -0.27
C PHE A 119 -9.08 -1.21 0.05
N ASN A 120 -7.99 -1.97 0.11
CA ASN A 120 -8.02 -3.38 0.41
C ASN A 120 -7.56 -3.66 1.84
N ASP A 121 -8.28 -4.54 2.52
CA ASP A 121 -7.85 -5.18 3.75
C ASP A 121 -8.60 -6.51 3.91
N HIS A 122 -8.36 -7.25 5.00
CA HIS A 122 -9.13 -8.43 5.34
C HIS A 122 -10.62 -8.11 5.51
N ALA A 123 -11.48 -9.10 5.30
CA ALA A 123 -12.93 -8.91 5.35
C ALA A 123 -13.45 -8.44 6.72
N LEU A 124 -12.70 -8.73 7.80
CA LEU A 124 -13.02 -8.29 9.16
C LEU A 124 -12.60 -6.85 9.46
N ASN A 125 -11.89 -6.19 8.54
CA ASN A 125 -11.46 -4.81 8.74
C ASN A 125 -12.68 -3.89 8.86
N ASP A 126 -12.56 -2.85 9.68
CA ASP A 126 -13.63 -1.89 9.89
C ASP A 126 -13.70 -0.86 8.75
N PHE A 127 -14.20 -1.33 7.60
CA PHE A 127 -14.46 -0.48 6.43
C PHE A 127 -15.49 0.62 6.73
N ASN A 128 -16.37 0.45 7.73
CA ASN A 128 -17.34 1.48 8.08
C ASN A 128 -16.64 2.73 8.62
N THR A 129 -15.66 2.56 9.51
CA THR A 129 -14.84 3.67 10.01
C THR A 129 -14.04 4.31 8.88
N LEU A 130 -13.42 3.50 8.01
CA LEU A 130 -12.73 4.02 6.82
C LEU A 130 -13.65 4.88 5.95
N PHE A 131 -14.82 4.37 5.56
CA PHE A 131 -15.74 5.08 4.66
C PHE A 131 -16.32 6.34 5.28
N LYS A 132 -16.56 6.37 6.60
CA LYS A 132 -16.97 7.59 7.31
C LYS A 132 -15.87 8.65 7.34
N SER A 133 -14.60 8.25 7.26
CA SER A 133 -13.44 9.15 7.28
C SER A 133 -13.05 9.71 5.91
N LEU A 134 -13.62 9.20 4.81
CA LEU A 134 -13.30 9.66 3.47
C LEU A 134 -13.63 11.16 3.31
N PRO A 135 -12.74 11.97 2.71
CA PRO A 135 -13.02 13.39 2.49
C PRO A 135 -14.24 13.58 1.57
N THR A 136 -15.10 14.55 1.90
CA THR A 136 -16.28 14.90 1.09
C THR A 136 -15.87 15.42 -0.30
N GLU A 137 -14.90 16.33 -0.35
CA GLU A 137 -14.43 17.00 -1.57
C GLU A 137 -13.24 16.27 -2.23
N ARG A 138 -13.23 14.94 -2.18
CA ARG A 138 -12.15 14.13 -2.76
C ARG A 138 -12.20 14.12 -4.29
N GLU A 139 -11.03 14.15 -4.94
CA GLU A 139 -10.88 14.10 -6.40
C GLU A 139 -10.75 12.66 -6.95
N TYR A 140 -11.30 11.68 -6.24
CA TYR A 140 -11.23 10.26 -6.62
C TYR A 140 -12.48 9.47 -6.22
N TYR A 141 -12.82 8.47 -7.03
CA TYR A 141 -13.79 7.45 -6.68
C TYR A 141 -13.15 6.45 -5.71
N ALA A 142 -13.90 5.98 -4.71
CA ALA A 142 -13.40 5.09 -3.68
C ALA A 142 -14.17 3.76 -3.68
N SER A 143 -13.49 2.65 -3.42
CA SER A 143 -14.11 1.33 -3.24
C SER A 143 -13.35 0.51 -2.20
N GLY A 144 -14.06 -0.21 -1.34
CA GLY A 144 -13.44 -1.22 -0.46
C GLY A 144 -13.33 -2.57 -1.16
N VAL A 145 -12.24 -3.29 -0.91
CA VAL A 145 -11.99 -4.62 -1.48
C VAL A 145 -11.61 -5.58 -0.34
N PRO A 146 -12.57 -6.33 0.22
CA PRO A 146 -12.28 -7.28 1.30
C PRO A 146 -11.57 -8.52 0.75
N GLY A 147 -10.44 -8.91 1.37
CA GLY A 147 -9.71 -10.12 1.02
C GLY A 147 -8.21 -10.04 1.34
N SER A 148 -7.56 -11.20 1.45
CA SER A 148 -6.10 -11.25 1.67
C SER A 148 -5.33 -10.84 0.42
N PHE A 149 -4.40 -9.90 0.56
CA PHE A 149 -3.50 -9.50 -0.53
C PHE A 149 -2.44 -10.55 -0.90
N HIS A 150 -2.29 -11.65 -0.14
CA HIS A 150 -1.41 -12.75 -0.53
C HIS A 150 -1.95 -13.54 -1.74
N GLY A 151 -3.21 -13.30 -2.13
CA GLY A 151 -3.83 -13.86 -3.33
C GLY A 151 -4.24 -12.79 -4.35
N ARG A 152 -4.97 -13.23 -5.38
CA ARG A 152 -5.59 -12.35 -6.38
C ARG A 152 -6.80 -11.63 -5.76
N LEU A 153 -6.88 -10.33 -6.01
CA LEU A 153 -7.97 -9.44 -5.57
C LEU A 153 -8.62 -8.71 -6.76
N PHE A 154 -7.87 -8.52 -7.85
CA PHE A 154 -8.28 -7.69 -8.98
C PHE A 154 -8.24 -8.45 -10.31
N PRO A 155 -9.03 -8.03 -11.32
CA PRO A 155 -8.87 -8.48 -12.69
C PRO A 155 -7.45 -8.25 -13.22
N SER A 156 -7.10 -8.94 -14.29
CA SER A 156 -5.75 -8.80 -14.86
C SER A 156 -5.58 -7.47 -15.58
N GLY A 157 -4.43 -6.82 -15.38
CA GLY A 157 -4.11 -5.52 -15.99
C GLY A 157 -5.10 -4.41 -15.64
N SER A 158 -5.59 -4.36 -14.40
CA SER A 158 -6.57 -3.38 -13.95
C SER A 158 -6.03 -2.34 -12.97
N LEU A 159 -4.76 -2.40 -12.56
CA LEU A 159 -4.17 -1.45 -11.62
C LEU A 159 -2.97 -0.73 -12.23
N ASP A 160 -2.92 0.59 -12.04
CA ASP A 160 -1.80 1.44 -12.45
C ASP A 160 -0.75 1.58 -11.35
N VAL A 161 -1.21 1.73 -10.10
CA VAL A 161 -0.34 1.84 -8.92
C VAL A 161 -0.89 0.97 -7.79
N VAL A 162 -0.05 0.12 -7.25
CA VAL A 162 -0.30 -0.61 -6.00
C VAL A 162 0.60 -0.02 -4.93
N HIS A 163 0.04 0.29 -3.77
CA HIS A 163 0.75 0.70 -2.57
C HIS A 163 0.48 -0.32 -1.47
N CYS A 164 1.49 -0.62 -0.67
CA CYS A 164 1.38 -1.48 0.49
C CYS A 164 2.38 -0.99 1.55
N SER A 165 1.87 -0.42 2.64
CA SER A 165 2.68 0.11 3.73
C SER A 165 2.36 -0.61 5.03
N SER A 166 3.40 -1.04 5.75
CA SER A 166 3.28 -1.67 7.07
C SER A 166 2.28 -2.84 7.11
N ALA A 167 2.16 -3.60 6.02
CA ALA A 167 1.23 -4.72 5.93
C ALA A 167 1.90 -6.04 5.50
N LEU A 168 2.81 -6.02 4.51
CA LEU A 168 3.42 -7.24 3.95
C LEU A 168 4.33 -8.04 4.91
N HIS A 169 4.62 -7.50 6.10
CA HIS A 169 5.36 -8.24 7.13
C HIS A 169 4.44 -9.19 7.94
N TRP A 170 3.12 -9.04 7.82
CA TRP A 170 2.16 -9.98 8.41
C TRP A 170 2.08 -11.23 7.55
N LEU A 171 2.37 -12.39 8.17
CA LEU A 171 2.33 -13.68 7.49
C LEU A 171 0.89 -14.12 7.22
N SER A 172 0.69 -14.88 6.15
CA SER A 172 -0.61 -15.48 5.84
C SER A 172 -1.07 -16.48 6.90
N GLU A 173 -0.12 -17.17 7.53
CA GLU A 173 -0.33 -18.19 8.54
C GLU A 173 0.84 -18.23 9.52
N ALA A 174 0.59 -18.72 10.73
CA ALA A 174 1.65 -18.98 11.69
C ALA A 174 2.64 -20.04 11.15
N PRO A 175 3.96 -19.86 11.37
CA PRO A 175 4.96 -20.86 10.97
C PRO A 175 4.78 -22.19 11.69
N ARG A 176 5.03 -23.29 10.98
CA ARG A 176 4.84 -24.67 11.49
C ARG A 176 6.05 -25.19 12.27
N ALA A 177 6.59 -24.38 13.18
CA ALA A 177 7.70 -24.76 14.06
C ALA A 177 7.33 -24.49 15.52
N ALA A 178 7.58 -25.47 16.40
CA ALA A 178 7.30 -25.32 17.82
C ALA A 178 8.27 -24.31 18.46
N ASN A 179 7.70 -23.28 19.10
CA ASN A 179 8.43 -22.19 19.73
C ASN A 179 8.01 -22.00 21.20
N PRO A 180 8.18 -23.01 22.07
CA PRO A 180 7.71 -22.95 23.45
C PRO A 180 8.38 -21.82 24.24
N GLY A 181 7.57 -21.10 25.03
CA GLY A 181 8.05 -20.00 25.88
C GLY A 181 8.41 -18.70 25.15
N ARG A 182 8.05 -18.57 23.86
CA ARG A 182 8.34 -17.36 23.06
C ARG A 182 7.14 -16.99 22.20
N ALA A 183 6.90 -15.68 22.07
CA ALA A 183 5.85 -15.15 21.19
C ALA A 183 6.33 -14.97 19.74
N TYR A 184 7.64 -14.87 19.50
CA TYR A 184 8.20 -14.56 18.18
C TYR A 184 9.54 -15.28 17.92
N CYS A 185 10.10 -15.09 16.73
CA CYS A 185 11.34 -15.76 16.29
C CYS A 185 12.63 -15.10 16.77
N CYS A 186 12.55 -13.98 17.49
CA CYS A 186 13.75 -13.32 18.00
C CYS A 186 14.41 -14.17 19.08
N GLY A 187 15.73 -14.39 18.93
CA GLY A 187 16.50 -15.30 19.79
C GLY A 187 16.01 -16.76 19.79
N ALA A 188 15.17 -17.15 18.83
CA ALA A 188 14.66 -18.51 18.72
C ALA A 188 15.71 -19.47 18.11
N ARG A 189 15.42 -20.77 18.14
CA ARG A 189 16.22 -21.80 17.47
C ARG A 189 16.21 -21.56 15.96
N ASP A 190 17.29 -21.92 15.27
CA ASP A 190 17.43 -21.76 13.82
C ASP A 190 16.23 -22.36 13.06
N GLU A 191 15.78 -23.55 13.46
CA GLU A 191 14.56 -24.20 12.92
C GLU A 191 13.32 -23.29 12.93
N VAL A 192 13.13 -22.51 14.00
CA VAL A 192 12.00 -21.58 14.11
C VAL A 192 12.25 -20.37 13.22
N ALA A 193 13.44 -19.78 13.25
CA ALA A 193 13.79 -18.64 12.42
C ALA A 193 13.64 -18.96 10.92
N ASP A 194 14.10 -20.14 10.50
CA ASP A 194 13.99 -20.65 9.14
C ASP A 194 12.53 -20.86 8.74
N ALA A 195 11.68 -21.36 9.63
CA ALA A 195 10.25 -21.51 9.36
C ALA A 195 9.54 -20.16 9.14
N TYR A 196 9.89 -19.13 9.92
CA TYR A 196 9.41 -17.75 9.70
C TYR A 196 9.92 -17.19 8.37
N ALA A 197 11.21 -17.35 8.08
CA ALA A 197 11.83 -16.86 6.86
C ALA A 197 11.23 -17.52 5.61
N TRP A 198 11.04 -18.85 5.66
CA TRP A 198 10.41 -19.59 4.58
C TRP A 198 8.98 -19.14 4.33
N ARG A 199 8.17 -18.99 5.40
CA ARG A 199 6.78 -18.53 5.27
C ARG A 199 6.72 -17.12 4.69
N HIS A 200 7.55 -16.20 5.17
CA HIS A 200 7.63 -14.85 4.61
C HIS A 200 8.02 -14.87 3.13
N ALA A 201 8.99 -15.70 2.73
CA ALA A 201 9.40 -15.81 1.34
C ALA A 201 8.27 -16.36 0.44
N ASP A 202 7.52 -17.35 0.90
CA ASP A 202 6.34 -17.88 0.21
C ASP A 202 5.25 -16.81 0.07
N ASP A 203 4.94 -16.09 1.14
CA ASP A 203 3.91 -15.04 1.16
C ASP A 203 4.25 -13.87 0.24
N VAL A 204 5.51 -13.40 0.26
CA VAL A 204 5.99 -12.35 -0.65
C VAL A 204 5.97 -12.81 -2.10
N SER A 205 6.35 -14.07 -2.36
CA SER A 205 6.31 -14.62 -3.73
C SER A 205 4.88 -14.64 -4.26
N ARG A 206 3.93 -15.16 -3.48
CA ARG A 206 2.50 -15.20 -3.83
C ARG A 206 1.91 -13.80 -4.01
N PHE A 207 2.28 -12.86 -3.14
CA PHE A 207 1.91 -11.45 -3.28
C PHE A 207 2.40 -10.90 -4.63
N LEU A 208 3.69 -11.04 -4.94
CA LEU A 208 4.28 -10.50 -6.17
C LEU A 208 3.70 -11.16 -7.42
N GLU A 209 3.48 -12.47 -7.41
CA GLU A 209 2.83 -13.20 -8.50
C GLU A 209 1.40 -12.70 -8.77
N ALA A 210 0.63 -12.43 -7.72
CA ALA A 210 -0.69 -11.86 -7.85
C ALA A 210 -0.64 -10.44 -8.42
N ARG A 211 0.24 -9.58 -7.89
CA ARG A 211 0.42 -8.20 -8.38
C ARG A 211 0.91 -8.15 -9.82
N ALA A 212 1.82 -9.04 -10.22
CA ALA A 212 2.32 -9.10 -11.59
C ALA A 212 1.23 -9.37 -12.63
N ARG A 213 0.13 -10.04 -12.24
CA ARG A 213 -1.03 -10.27 -13.11
C ARG A 213 -2.02 -9.12 -13.11
N GLU A 214 -2.10 -8.36 -12.02
CA GLU A 214 -3.11 -7.32 -11.79
C GLU A 214 -2.65 -5.94 -12.24
N VAL A 215 -1.34 -5.67 -12.14
CA VAL A 215 -0.75 -4.40 -12.53
C VAL A 215 -0.52 -4.36 -14.04
N VAL A 216 -0.87 -3.24 -14.67
CA VAL A 216 -0.65 -3.02 -16.12
C VAL A 216 0.84 -2.97 -16.45
N PRO A 217 1.24 -3.30 -17.69
CA PRO A 217 2.59 -2.99 -18.15
C PRO A 217 2.94 -1.52 -17.95
N GLY A 218 4.06 -1.25 -17.27
CA GLY A 218 4.48 0.12 -16.92
C GLY A 218 3.80 0.71 -15.67
N GLY A 219 2.92 -0.05 -15.00
CA GLY A 219 2.41 0.26 -13.67
C GLY A 219 3.44 -0.01 -12.58
N LEU A 220 3.14 0.43 -11.35
CA LEU A 220 4.08 0.36 -10.22
C LEU A 220 3.51 -0.38 -9.01
N VAL A 221 4.37 -1.10 -8.31
CA VAL A 221 4.13 -1.63 -6.96
C VAL A 221 5.08 -0.92 -5.99
N VAL A 222 4.54 -0.20 -5.03
CA VAL A 222 5.26 0.59 -4.03
C VAL A 222 5.13 -0.08 -2.66
N LEU A 223 6.27 -0.48 -2.08
CA LEU A 223 6.32 -1.17 -0.79
C LEU A 223 7.04 -0.30 0.25
N VAL A 224 6.37 -0.02 1.37
CA VAL A 224 6.93 0.69 2.53
C VAL A 224 6.78 -0.19 3.76
N VAL A 225 7.73 -1.10 3.96
CA VAL A 225 7.58 -2.20 4.94
C VAL A 225 8.71 -2.20 5.96
N PRO A 226 8.46 -2.60 7.22
CA PRO A 226 9.51 -2.87 8.17
C PRO A 226 10.46 -3.92 7.62
N ALA A 227 11.76 -3.65 7.69
CA ALA A 227 12.79 -4.55 7.21
C ALA A 227 13.97 -4.58 8.19
N ARG A 228 14.68 -5.70 8.18
CA ARG A 228 15.94 -5.85 8.89
C ARG A 228 17.07 -5.43 7.98
N ARG A 229 17.95 -4.55 8.46
CA ARG A 229 19.19 -4.22 7.74
C ARG A 229 20.13 -5.43 7.77
N ASP A 230 20.79 -5.70 6.64
CA ASP A 230 21.78 -6.77 6.52
C ASP A 230 22.86 -6.67 7.61
N GLY A 231 23.25 -7.83 8.16
CA GLY A 231 24.21 -7.93 9.25
C GLY A 231 23.70 -7.51 10.63
N VAL A 232 22.46 -7.01 10.75
CA VAL A 232 21.86 -6.69 12.05
C VAL A 232 21.13 -7.92 12.60
N PRO A 233 21.44 -8.40 13.82
CA PRO A 233 20.72 -9.50 14.43
C PRO A 233 19.32 -9.07 14.89
N TYR A 234 18.37 -10.01 14.97
CA TYR A 234 17.00 -9.75 15.41
C TYR A 234 16.93 -9.11 16.79
N THR A 235 17.82 -9.49 17.70
CA THR A 235 17.88 -8.96 19.08
C THR A 235 18.20 -7.47 19.17
N ARG A 236 18.56 -6.81 18.05
CA ARG A 236 18.78 -5.35 17.99
C ARG A 236 17.67 -4.59 17.26
N LEU A 237 16.61 -5.26 16.83
CA LEU A 237 15.45 -4.60 16.24
C LEU A 237 14.44 -4.27 17.33
N GLY A 238 14.05 -3.00 17.46
CA GLY A 238 13.10 -2.56 18.50
C GLY A 238 11.79 -3.35 18.51
N TRP A 239 11.26 -3.68 17.32
CA TRP A 239 10.08 -4.53 17.18
C TRP A 239 10.28 -5.95 17.72
N SER A 240 11.44 -6.55 17.44
CA SER A 240 11.77 -7.89 17.92
C SER A 240 11.94 -7.94 19.43
N VAL A 241 12.59 -6.93 20.01
CA VAL A 241 12.73 -6.79 21.47
C VAL A 241 11.35 -6.64 22.14
N LEU A 242 10.44 -5.86 21.56
CA LEU A 242 9.09 -5.70 22.08
C LEU A 242 8.32 -7.02 22.12
N LEU A 243 8.41 -7.84 21.07
CA LEU A 243 7.73 -9.13 21.00
C LEU A 243 8.35 -10.18 21.93
N ASP A 244 9.67 -10.12 22.16
CA ASP A 244 10.32 -10.98 23.15
C ASP A 244 9.84 -10.66 24.57
N LEU A 245 9.80 -9.36 24.94
CA LEU A 245 9.27 -8.91 26.24
C LEU A 245 7.80 -9.32 26.42
N LEU A 246 6.98 -9.19 25.37
CA LEU A 246 5.59 -9.66 25.40
C LEU A 246 5.53 -11.17 25.68
N GLY A 247 6.41 -11.95 25.05
CA GLY A 247 6.53 -13.39 25.30
C GLY A 247 6.87 -13.71 26.75
N GLU A 248 7.82 -12.98 27.35
CA GLU A 248 8.19 -13.12 28.76
C GLU A 248 7.02 -12.80 29.70
N CYS A 249 6.32 -11.67 29.47
CA CYS A 249 5.14 -11.31 30.25
C CYS A 249 4.04 -12.38 30.19
N LEU A 250 3.81 -13.00 29.02
CA LEU A 250 2.82 -14.07 28.86
C LEU A 250 3.24 -15.34 29.61
N VAL A 251 4.53 -15.66 29.64
CA VAL A 251 5.06 -16.79 30.40
C VAL A 251 4.90 -16.55 31.90
N ASP A 252 5.18 -15.35 32.39
CA ASP A 252 5.02 -15.01 33.80
C ASP A 252 3.54 -15.06 34.22
N LEU A 253 2.64 -14.52 33.40
CA LEU A 253 1.19 -14.64 33.63
C LEU A 253 0.73 -16.10 33.69
N ALA A 254 1.25 -16.97 32.81
CA ALA A 254 0.91 -18.40 32.82
C ALA A 254 1.43 -19.14 34.06
N ARG A 255 2.47 -18.62 34.73
CA ARG A 255 3.01 -19.16 35.99
C ARG A 255 2.18 -18.74 37.20
N GLU A 256 1.56 -17.55 37.20
CA GLU A 256 0.73 -17.07 38.31
C GLU A 256 -0.62 -17.79 38.42
N VAL A 257 -1.09 -18.39 37.32
CA VAL A 257 -2.39 -19.08 37.24
C VAL A 257 -2.28 -20.58 37.57
N ASN A 258 -1.07 -21.12 37.77
CA ASN A 258 -0.80 -22.51 38.15
C ASN A 258 -0.23 -22.61 39.57
#